data_AF-A0A085MU94-F1
#
_entry.id   AF-A0A085MU94-F1
#
_cell.length_a   1.000
_cell.length_b   1.000
_cell.length_c   1.000
_cell.angle_alpha   90.00
_cell.angle_beta   90.00
_cell.angle_gamma   90.00
#
_symmetry.space_group_name_H-M   'P 1'
#
loop_
_entity.id
_entity.type
_entity.pdbx_description
1 polymer ?
#
loop_
_entity_poly.entity_id
_entity_poly.type
_entity_poly.pdbx_seq_one_letter_code
_entity_poly.pdbx_strand_id
1 'polypeptide(L)' 'MKRKLSEEKIKWTLISPRSPWSGSYWERSAGSVKTELKRDPRHAYVSDQQLTSILCKTEAQVNARLLTFLNHHLKGT' A
#
# COMPACT_ATOMS: atom_id res chain seq x y z
N MET A 1 9.32 -20.09 5.68
CA MET A 1 9.42 -18.62 5.60
C MET A 1 10.85 -18.12 5.78
N LYS A 2 11.53 -18.37 6.92
CA LYS A 2 12.91 -17.91 7.15
C LYS A 2 13.93 -18.36 6.08
N ARG A 3 13.81 -19.60 5.59
CA ARG A 3 14.67 -20.13 4.51
C ARG A 3 14.53 -19.32 3.22
N LYS A 4 13.29 -19.16 2.74
CA LYS A 4 12.97 -18.41 1.51
C LYS A 4 13.44 -16.94 1.58
N LEU A 5 13.21 -16.28 2.71
CA LEU A 5 13.68 -14.91 2.95
C LEU A 5 15.22 -14.81 2.90
N SER A 6 15.93 -15.82 3.43
CA SER A 6 17.39 -15.86 3.39
C SER A 6 17.92 -16.13 1.97
N GLU A 7 17.25 -16.96 1.19
CA GLU A 7 17.57 -17.22 -0.22
C GLU A 7 17.41 -15.94 -1.06
N GLU A 8 16.35 -15.18 -0.80
CA GLU A 8 16.06 -13.89 -1.46
C GLU A 8 16.83 -12.70 -0.86
N LYS A 9 17.70 -12.94 0.14
CA LYS A 9 18.47 -11.92 0.87
C LYS A 9 17.61 -10.82 1.52
N ILE A 10 16.39 -11.15 1.90
CA ILE A 10 15.43 -10.25 2.54
C ILE A 10 15.63 -10.29 4.06
N LYS A 11 15.99 -9.14 4.64
CA LYS A 11 16.07 -8.96 6.10
C LYS A 11 14.70 -8.55 6.66
N TRP A 12 14.01 -9.49 7.30
CA TRP A 12 12.77 -9.18 8.02
C TRP A 12 13.06 -8.51 9.37
N THR A 13 12.53 -7.30 9.59
CA THR A 13 12.69 -6.56 10.85
C THR A 13 11.32 -6.30 11.46
N LEU A 14 11.13 -6.67 12.73
CA LEU A 14 9.90 -6.40 13.46
C LEU A 14 9.92 -4.99 14.06
N ILE A 15 8.75 -4.38 14.12
CA ILE A 15 8.51 -3.14 14.87
C ILE A 15 8.88 -3.41 16.34
N SER A 16 9.73 -2.56 16.93
CA SER A 16 10.10 -2.70 18.33
C SER A 16 8.86 -2.50 19.22
N PRO A 17 8.60 -3.35 20.23
CA PRO A 17 7.39 -3.28 21.07
C PRO A 17 7.17 -1.92 21.74
N ARG A 18 8.24 -1.16 21.97
CA ARG A 18 8.21 0.16 22.62
C ARG A 18 8.21 1.33 21.64
N SER A 19 8.08 1.07 20.34
CA SER A 19 8.19 2.07 19.29
C SER A 19 6.98 2.04 18.35
N PRO A 20 5.76 2.29 18.86
CA PRO A 20 4.52 2.22 18.07
C PRO A 20 4.51 3.19 16.89
N TRP A 21 5.24 4.32 16.99
CA TRP A 21 5.36 5.31 15.90
C TRP A 21 6.15 4.79 14.68
N SER A 22 6.96 3.74 14.83
CA SER A 22 7.74 3.19 13.72
C SER A 22 6.87 2.44 12.68
N GLY A 23 5.63 2.12 13.03
CA GLY A 23 4.63 1.52 12.13
C GLY A 23 3.82 2.53 11.30
N SER A 24 3.96 3.84 11.55
CA SER A 24 3.00 4.83 11.03
C SER A 24 2.95 4.92 9.50
N TYR A 25 4.02 4.61 8.79
CA TYR A 25 3.99 4.54 7.32
C TYR A 25 3.08 3.40 6.84
N TRP A 26 3.22 2.21 7.43
CA TRP A 26 2.39 1.05 7.10
C TRP A 26 0.91 1.28 7.41
N GLU A 27 0.62 1.93 8.54
CA GLU A 27 -0.76 2.29 8.92
C GLU A 27 -1.39 3.25 7.92
N ARG A 28 -0.63 4.26 7.44
CA ARG A 28 -1.08 5.18 6.39
C ARG A 28 -1.33 4.45 5.08
N SER A 29 -0.42 3.57 4.66
CA SER A 29 -0.58 2.75 3.44
C SER A 29 -1.82 1.86 3.52
N ALA A 30 -2.03 1.17 4.64
CA ALA A 30 -3.22 0.36 4.88
C ALA A 30 -4.50 1.23 4.90
N GLY A 31 -4.43 2.44 5.46
CA GLY A 31 -5.51 3.42 5.45
C GLY A 31 -5.90 3.88 4.05
N SER A 32 -4.93 4.13 3.17
CA SER A 32 -5.18 4.50 1.77
C SER A 32 -5.91 3.39 1.01
N VAL A 33 -5.47 2.15 1.15
CA VAL A 33 -6.13 0.99 0.52
C VAL A 33 -7.56 0.82 1.05
N LYS A 34 -7.75 0.88 2.37
CA LYS A 34 -9.08 0.75 3.00
C LYS A 34 -10.03 1.88 2.59
N THR A 35 -9.53 3.11 2.51
CA THR A 35 -10.33 4.27 2.07
C THR A 35 -10.82 4.08 0.66
N GLU A 36 -9.96 3.59 -0.22
CA GLU A 36 -10.34 3.35 -1.61
C GLU A 36 -11.34 2.19 -1.73
N LEU A 37 -11.11 1.11 -0.99
CA LEU A 37 -12.02 -0.03 -0.96
C LEU A 37 -13.42 0.37 -0.44
N LYS A 38 -13.48 1.25 0.57
CA LYS A 38 -14.75 1.80 1.09
C LYS A 38 -15.47 2.72 0.09
N ARG A 39 -14.74 3.28 -0.89
CA ARG A 39 -15.30 4.14 -1.94
C ARG A 39 -16.02 3.34 -3.03
N ASP A 40 -15.90 2.02 -3.05
CA ASP A 40 -16.69 1.13 -3.89
C ASP A 40 -17.83 0.46 -3.08
N PRO A 41 -18.86 1.20 -2.63
CA PRO A 41 -19.93 0.65 -1.79
C PRO A 41 -20.96 -0.19 -2.57
N ARG A 42 -20.63 -0.72 -3.76
CA ARG A 42 -21.65 -1.33 -4.63
C ARG A 42 -22.06 -2.75 -4.23
N HIS A 43 -21.25 -3.47 -3.44
CA HIS A 43 -21.51 -4.89 -3.17
C HIS A 43 -21.19 -5.25 -1.72
N ALA A 44 -22.22 -5.45 -0.90
CA ALA A 44 -22.09 -6.02 0.45
C ALA A 44 -21.54 -7.47 0.43
N TYR A 45 -21.63 -8.13 -0.72
CA TYR A 45 -21.05 -9.44 -1.01
C TYR A 45 -20.45 -9.41 -2.42
N VAL A 46 -19.13 -9.58 -2.51
CA VAL A 46 -18.38 -9.69 -3.77
C VAL A 46 -17.94 -11.14 -3.95
N SER A 47 -18.02 -11.65 -5.17
CA SER A 47 -17.38 -12.92 -5.51
C SER A 47 -15.86 -12.77 -5.48
N ASP A 48 -15.12 -13.87 -5.38
CA ASP A 48 -13.65 -13.88 -5.38
C ASP A 48 -13.08 -13.09 -6.57
N GLN A 49 -13.59 -13.34 -7.78
CA GLN A 49 -13.17 -12.61 -8.99
C GLN A 49 -13.46 -11.11 -8.92
N GLN A 50 -14.60 -10.71 -8.36
CA GLN A 50 -14.94 -9.30 -8.18
C GLN A 50 -13.99 -8.65 -7.15
N LEU A 51 -13.70 -9.36 -6.05
CA LEU A 51 -12.73 -8.89 -5.05
C LEU A 51 -11.34 -8.72 -5.67
N THR A 52 -10.85 -9.68 -6.46
CA THR A 52 -9.56 -9.56 -7.16
C THR A 52 -9.54 -8.34 -8.09
N SER A 53 -10.63 -8.10 -8.84
CA SER A 53 -10.73 -6.95 -9.72
C SER A 53 -10.71 -5.62 -8.95
N ILE A 54 -11.46 -5.54 -7.84
CA ILE A 54 -11.50 -4.35 -6.98
C ILE A 54 -10.13 -4.09 -6.34
N LEU A 55 -9.44 -5.13 -5.88
CA LEU A 55 -8.09 -5.03 -5.34
C LEU A 55 -7.09 -4.53 -6.40
N CYS A 56 -7.14 -5.08 -7.62
CA CYS A 56 -6.29 -4.65 -8.73
C CYS A 56 -6.52 -3.18 -9.09
N LYS A 57 -7.79 -2.73 -9.16
CA LYS A 57 -8.13 -1.32 -9.38
C LYS A 57 -7.61 -0.42 -8.25
N THR A 58 -7.76 -0.87 -7.01
CA THR A 58 -7.29 -0.14 -5.83
C THR A 58 -5.77 -0.01 -5.83
N GLU A 59 -5.05 -1.09 -6.14
CA GLU A 59 -3.60 -1.10 -6.27
C GLU A 59 -3.14 -0.13 -7.36
N ALA A 60 -3.73 -0.21 -8.55
CA ALA A 60 -3.41 0.70 -9.65
C ALA A 60 -3.61 2.16 -9.23
N GLN A 61 -4.69 2.47 -8.51
CA GLN A 61 -4.97 3.83 -8.08
C GLN A 61 -4.04 4.32 -6.95
N VAL A 62 -3.67 3.44 -6.02
CA VAL A 62 -2.69 3.78 -4.97
C VAL A 62 -1.30 3.98 -5.57
N ASN A 63 -0.90 3.13 -6.51
CA ASN A 63 0.41 3.23 -7.18
C ASN A 63 0.51 4.41 -8.16
N ALA A 64 -0.62 4.83 -8.75
CA ALA A 64 -0.65 6.03 -9.60
C ALA A 64 -0.56 7.34 -8.81
N ARG A 65 -0.83 7.33 -7.49
CA ARG A 65 -0.69 8.52 -6.64
C ARG A 65 0.78 8.73 -6.29
N LEU A 66 1.34 9.83 -6.78
CA LEU A 66 2.70 10.25 -6.42
C LEU A 66 2.81 10.48 -4.91
N LEU A 67 3.79 9.83 -4.27
CA LEU A 67 4.05 9.96 -2.83
C LEU A 67 4.63 11.33 -2.43
N THR A 68 5.20 12.03 -3.40
CA THR A 68 5.78 13.37 -3.22
C THR A 68 5.32 14.23 -4.39
N PHE A 69 5.07 15.52 -4.14
CA PHE A 69 4.86 16.48 -5.22
C PHE A 69 6.09 16.45 -6.14
N LEU A 70 5.89 16.20 -7.43
CA LEU A 70 6.93 16.45 -8.41
C LEU A 70 7.07 17.98 -8.51
N ASN A 71 7.91 18.57 -7.66
CA ASN A 71 8.41 19.91 -7.93
C ASN A 71 9.39 19.77 -9.11
N HIS A 72 8.83 19.67 -10.31
CA HIS A 72 9.60 19.86 -11.53
C HIS A 72 9.99 21.34 -11.51
N HIS A 73 11.14 21.64 -10.90
CA HIS A 73 11.80 22.92 -11.10
C HIS A 73 11.76 23.18 -12.60
N LEU A 74 11.16 24.29 -12.98
CA LEU A 74 11.37 24.95 -14.26
C LEU A 74 12.88 25.19 -14.39
N LYS A 75 13.63 24.17 -14.83
CA LYS A 75 14.98 24.32 -15.35
C LYS A 75 14.81 24.65 -16.82
N GLY A 76 14.64 25.94 -17.11
CA GLY A 76 14.47 26.44 -18.46
C GLY A 76 14.17 27.93 -18.52
N THR A 77 15.08 28.76 -18.00
CA THR A 77 15.64 30.00 -18.58
C THR A 77 16.61 30.60 -17.57
#